data_AF-A0AAE9A5W6-F1
#
_entry.id   AF-A0AAE9A5W6-F1
#
_cell.length_a   1.000
_cell.length_b   1.000
_cell.length_c   1.000
_cell.angle_alpha   90.00
_cell.angle_beta   90.00
_cell.angle_gamma   90.00
#
_symmetry.space_group_name_H-M   'P 1'
#
loop_
_entity.id
_entity.type
_entity.pdbx_description
1 polymer ?
#
loop_
_entity_poly.entity_id
_entity_poly.type
_entity_poly.pdbx_seq_one_letter_code
_entity_poly.pdbx_strand_id
1 'polypeptide(L)'
;MPSQILNRLYPDSTCFNRCLFLLAAVSFIGILTVLSGGNQAIPHPILNTKSLRKVNAYLARVDLNETNVRTHRGYVPLNKVNEEVFKKFSYEIIEASIPVPTLRMTKEPSCADVFAEYLIKTSASHPVVPPKIFQKVYTDLFLLNGYAAFDEWYFNDQPIKRDAPRNWSRITEYMTYTKQELGELAYKKESESMYHAMAEYELKGKHGFVVGSTRPWVEVMALKHGAKEILTIESNPIKIQREFKGRLSSVDPVKFAEQWKMYAGKYDFAASFSTIEHFGLGRYGDPIDPIGDLREMLKIRCTLKKGGIFFLGLPIGMDALQFNAQRIYGSMRLAMLLYGFDWIATYSGDSEQPIDLNWALLNSKKVYEVTRYTLALRKI
;
A
#
# COMPACT_ATOMS: atom_id res chain seq x y z
N MET A 1 -8.50 32.39 -25.06
CA MET A 1 -7.85 31.96 -26.33
C MET A 1 -6.97 33.09 -26.80
N PRO A 2 -5.85 32.83 -27.51
CA PRO A 2 -5.30 31.53 -27.96
C PRO A 2 -3.88 31.31 -27.34
N SER A 3 -3.10 30.24 -27.48
CA SER A 3 -3.20 28.83 -27.89
C SER A 3 -1.77 28.26 -27.83
N GLN A 4 -1.60 26.99 -27.44
CA GLN A 4 -0.46 26.10 -27.76
C GLN A 4 0.89 26.46 -27.09
N ILE A 5 1.68 25.54 -26.55
CA ILE A 5 2.38 24.46 -27.26
C ILE A 5 2.54 23.23 -26.33
N LEU A 6 2.04 22.10 -26.83
CA LEU A 6 2.40 20.72 -26.49
C LEU A 6 3.75 20.37 -27.15
N ASN A 7 4.53 19.46 -26.54
CA ASN A 7 5.57 18.57 -27.09
C ASN A 7 6.98 18.75 -26.51
N ARG A 8 7.46 17.69 -25.84
CA ARG A 8 8.80 17.09 -25.92
C ARG A 8 8.69 15.69 -25.29
N LEU A 9 8.37 14.66 -26.07
CA LEU A 9 9.30 13.77 -26.80
C LEU A 9 10.24 13.00 -25.86
N TYR A 10 9.82 11.76 -25.56
CA TYR A 10 10.67 10.63 -25.20
C TYR A 10 11.49 10.21 -26.43
N PRO A 11 12.76 9.79 -26.30
CA PRO A 11 13.45 9.10 -27.38
C PRO A 11 13.17 7.60 -27.34
N ASP A 12 12.69 7.11 -28.48
CA ASP A 12 12.63 5.69 -28.86
C ASP A 12 14.03 5.06 -28.86
N SER A 13 14.11 3.80 -28.43
CA SER A 13 15.27 2.94 -28.69
C SER A 13 14.81 1.57 -29.18
N THR A 14 14.74 1.42 -30.50
CA THR A 14 14.89 0.13 -31.17
C THR A 14 15.86 0.30 -32.33
N CYS A 15 17.00 -0.37 -32.26
CA CYS A 15 17.68 -0.92 -33.42
C CYS A 15 18.62 -2.04 -32.99
N PHE A 16 18.84 -2.94 -33.94
CA PHE A 16 19.00 -4.37 -33.78
C PHE A 16 20.45 -4.79 -34.09
N ASN A 17 20.85 -5.90 -33.46
CA ASN A 17 21.73 -6.96 -33.98
C ASN A 17 23.28 -6.87 -33.99
N ARG A 18 23.82 -7.94 -33.37
CA ARG A 18 24.91 -8.85 -33.81
C ARG A 18 26.37 -8.44 -33.63
N CYS A 19 27.04 -9.18 -32.75
CA CYS A 19 28.17 -10.03 -33.16
C CYS A 19 28.25 -11.29 -32.28
N LEU A 20 28.44 -12.43 -32.94
CA LEU A 20 28.57 -13.80 -32.42
C LEU A 20 30.06 -14.18 -32.38
N PHE A 21 30.36 -15.43 -31.96
CA PHE A 21 31.62 -16.20 -31.99
C PHE A 21 32.47 -16.15 -30.70
N LEU A 22 33.00 -17.24 -30.14
CA LEU A 22 32.81 -18.71 -30.17
C LEU A 22 33.86 -19.30 -29.18
N LEU A 23 33.58 -20.44 -28.54
CA LEU A 23 34.49 -21.58 -28.17
C LEU A 23 33.98 -22.24 -26.86
N ALA A 24 33.27 -23.39 -26.94
CA ALA A 24 33.77 -24.78 -26.97
C ALA A 24 34.22 -25.28 -25.57
N ALA A 25 33.43 -26.08 -24.84
CA ALA A 25 33.15 -27.53 -24.97
C ALA A 25 34.32 -28.44 -24.51
N VAL A 26 34.01 -29.37 -23.58
CA VAL A 26 34.65 -30.66 -23.16
C VAL A 26 34.26 -30.90 -21.68
N SER A 27 33.74 -32.00 -21.14
CA SER A 27 33.28 -33.35 -21.57
C SER A 27 32.57 -33.98 -20.34
N PHE A 28 31.36 -34.54 -20.43
CA PHE A 28 31.02 -35.97 -20.60
C PHE A 28 31.53 -36.96 -19.51
N ILE A 29 30.59 -37.60 -18.81
CA ILE A 29 30.38 -39.05 -18.55
C ILE A 29 29.98 -39.35 -17.10
N GLY A 30 28.85 -40.05 -16.94
CA GLY A 30 28.53 -40.81 -15.74
C GLY A 30 27.07 -41.27 -15.64
N ILE A 31 26.58 -42.07 -16.59
CA ILE A 31 25.34 -42.85 -16.42
C ILE A 31 25.70 -44.15 -15.72
N LEU A 32 24.99 -44.50 -14.63
CA LEU A 32 24.71 -45.89 -14.30
C LEU A 32 23.43 -46.00 -13.46
N THR A 33 22.39 -46.51 -14.11
CA THR A 33 21.16 -47.04 -13.53
C THR A 33 21.42 -48.36 -12.81
N VAL A 34 20.99 -48.49 -11.56
CA VAL A 34 20.61 -49.79 -10.96
C VAL A 34 19.27 -49.62 -10.24
N LEU A 35 18.38 -50.56 -10.53
CA LEU A 35 17.00 -50.69 -10.11
C LEU A 35 16.83 -51.15 -8.65
N SER A 36 15.67 -50.80 -8.11
CA SER A 36 14.84 -51.54 -7.15
C SER A 36 15.29 -51.69 -5.68
N GLY A 37 14.39 -51.24 -4.80
CA GLY A 37 14.10 -51.92 -3.53
C GLY A 37 14.41 -51.15 -2.25
N GLY A 38 13.37 -50.76 -1.51
CA GLY A 38 13.47 -50.63 -0.04
C GLY A 38 13.11 -49.26 0.53
N ASN A 39 11.87 -49.13 1.01
CA ASN A 39 11.48 -48.19 2.06
C ASN A 39 12.43 -48.27 3.27
N GLN A 40 13.19 -47.21 3.56
CA GLN A 40 13.58 -46.88 4.94
C GLN A 40 13.61 -45.36 5.13
N ALA A 41 12.69 -44.87 5.97
CA ALA A 41 12.63 -43.49 6.42
C ALA A 41 13.85 -43.16 7.28
N ILE A 42 14.57 -42.11 6.92
CA ILE A 42 15.63 -41.51 7.76
C ILE A 42 14.92 -40.74 8.88
N PRO A 43 15.17 -41.02 10.18
CA PRO A 43 14.54 -40.26 11.25
C PRO A 43 15.21 -38.88 11.36
N HIS A 44 14.47 -37.82 11.03
CA HIS A 44 14.85 -36.45 11.40
C HIS A 44 14.86 -36.31 12.92
N PRO A 45 15.89 -35.68 13.52
CA PRO A 45 15.90 -35.46 14.96
C PRO A 45 14.78 -34.47 15.34
N ILE A 46 13.86 -34.93 16.18
CA ILE A 46 12.80 -34.11 16.75
C ILE A 46 13.47 -33.06 17.66
N LEU A 47 13.57 -31.83 17.17
CA LEU A 47 14.08 -30.71 17.95
C LEU A 47 13.08 -30.42 19.07
N ASN A 48 13.50 -30.70 20.31
CA ASN A 48 12.70 -30.51 21.52
C ASN A 48 12.33 -29.01 21.69
N THR A 49 11.05 -28.71 21.90
CA THR A 49 10.47 -27.36 21.99
C THR A 49 11.09 -26.48 23.09
N LYS A 50 11.76 -27.09 24.09
CA LYS A 50 12.55 -26.37 25.10
C LYS A 50 13.89 -25.83 24.58
N SER A 51 14.50 -26.41 23.54
CA SER A 51 15.77 -25.89 22.98
C SER A 51 15.52 -24.75 21.99
N LEU A 52 14.41 -24.78 21.24
CA LEU A 52 13.95 -23.68 20.37
C LEU A 52 13.72 -22.36 21.15
N ARG A 53 13.21 -22.43 22.38
CA ARG A 53 13.09 -21.24 23.25
C ARG A 53 14.43 -20.66 23.68
N LYS A 54 15.47 -21.48 23.85
CA LYS A 54 16.82 -21.01 24.19
C LYS A 54 17.57 -20.45 22.97
N VAL A 55 17.31 -20.97 21.77
CA VAL A 55 17.86 -20.43 20.51
C VAL A 55 17.20 -19.09 20.16
N ASN A 56 15.89 -18.95 20.35
CA ASN A 56 15.18 -17.67 20.14
C ASN A 56 15.56 -16.57 21.15
N ALA A 57 15.96 -16.92 22.37
CA ALA A 57 16.49 -15.95 23.33
C ALA A 57 17.91 -15.47 22.98
N TYR A 58 18.64 -16.19 22.12
CA TYR A 58 20.01 -15.86 21.70
C TYR A 58 20.07 -15.10 20.37
N LEU A 59 19.00 -15.14 19.56
CA LEU A 59 18.86 -14.42 18.28
C LEU A 59 18.05 -13.11 18.40
N ALA A 60 17.53 -12.77 19.58
CA ALA A 60 16.66 -11.62 19.81
C ALA A 60 17.32 -10.50 20.65
N ARG A 61 18.62 -10.23 20.43
CA ARG A 61 19.11 -8.87 20.64
C ARG A 61 19.05 -8.19 19.30
N VAL A 62 17.90 -7.55 19.03
CA VAL A 62 17.76 -6.64 17.91
C VAL A 62 18.83 -5.56 18.09
N ASP A 63 19.95 -5.64 17.36
CA ASP A 63 20.94 -4.56 17.42
C ASP A 63 20.47 -3.43 16.51
N LEU A 64 19.56 -2.63 17.06
CA LEU A 64 19.06 -1.42 16.45
C LEU A 64 20.18 -0.39 16.17
N ASN A 65 21.39 -0.56 16.73
CA ASN A 65 22.52 0.31 16.45
C ASN A 65 23.30 -0.11 15.20
N GLU A 66 23.23 -1.38 14.80
CA GLU A 66 23.97 -1.90 13.64
C GLU A 66 23.16 -1.82 12.34
N THR A 67 21.83 -1.79 12.43
CA THR A 67 20.95 -1.67 11.26
C THR A 67 20.59 -0.20 10.98
N ASN A 68 20.91 0.26 9.78
CA ASN A 68 20.60 1.61 9.31
C ASN A 68 19.45 1.64 8.30
N VAL A 69 18.65 2.71 8.34
CA VAL A 69 17.68 3.05 7.30
C VAL A 69 18.07 4.36 6.63
N ARG A 70 17.73 4.48 5.34
CA ARG A 70 17.95 5.72 4.60
C ARG A 70 16.82 6.70 4.93
N THR A 71 17.19 7.91 5.32
CA THR A 71 16.28 9.02 5.63
C THR A 71 16.68 10.26 4.84
N HIS A 72 15.90 11.34 4.93
CA HIS A 72 16.30 12.63 4.36
C HIS A 72 17.61 13.17 4.98
N ARG A 73 17.94 12.75 6.20
CA ARG A 73 19.17 13.11 6.92
C ARG A 73 20.34 12.17 6.64
N GLY A 74 20.22 11.29 5.64
CA GLY A 74 21.19 10.24 5.36
C GLY A 74 20.86 8.92 6.06
N TYR A 75 21.87 8.07 6.22
CA TYR A 75 21.72 6.77 6.90
C TYR A 75 21.70 6.96 8.40
N VAL A 76 20.68 6.38 9.04
CA VAL A 76 20.43 6.57 10.48
C VAL A 76 20.18 5.22 11.13
N PRO A 77 20.80 4.92 12.28
CA PRO A 77 20.53 3.69 13.03
C PRO A 77 19.08 3.58 13.45
N LEU A 78 18.53 2.37 13.38
CA LEU A 78 17.15 2.11 13.79
C LEU A 78 16.87 2.48 15.24
N ASN A 79 17.86 2.44 16.14
CA ASN A 79 17.72 2.88 17.53
C ASN A 79 17.32 4.37 17.58
N LYS A 80 18.05 5.19 16.83
CA LYS A 80 17.78 6.63 16.76
C LYS A 80 16.40 6.90 16.16
N VAL A 81 16.03 6.19 15.10
CA VAL A 81 14.69 6.28 14.50
C VAL A 81 13.61 5.81 15.49
N ASN A 82 13.86 4.79 16.28
CA ASN A 82 12.94 4.30 17.31
C ASN A 82 12.60 5.38 18.34
N GLU A 83 13.63 6.03 18.90
CA GLU A 83 13.47 7.08 19.91
C GLU A 83 12.90 8.38 19.35
N GLU A 84 13.41 8.82 18.20
CA GLU A 84 13.10 10.15 17.66
C GLU A 84 11.89 10.18 16.74
N VAL A 85 11.47 9.04 16.18
CA VAL A 85 10.33 8.91 15.27
C VAL A 85 9.27 7.98 15.87
N PHE A 86 9.51 6.66 15.93
CA PHE A 86 8.43 5.69 16.21
C PHE A 86 7.75 5.92 17.55
N LYS A 87 8.50 6.16 18.63
CA LYS A 87 7.92 6.43 19.96
C LYS A 87 7.06 7.70 20.00
N LYS A 88 7.33 8.69 19.14
CA LYS A 88 6.49 9.91 19.03
C LYS A 88 5.10 9.63 18.44
N PHE A 89 4.97 8.54 17.67
CA PHE A 89 3.70 8.06 17.12
C PHE A 89 3.14 6.86 17.91
N SER A 90 3.63 6.61 19.13
CA SER A 90 3.24 5.46 19.97
C SER A 90 3.59 4.09 19.37
N TYR A 91 4.61 4.01 18.51
CA TYR A 91 5.16 2.75 18.01
C TYR A 91 6.53 2.44 18.62
N GLU A 92 6.92 1.17 18.56
CA GLU A 92 8.25 0.71 18.95
C GLU A 92 8.69 -0.43 18.03
N ILE A 93 9.96 -0.44 17.65
CA ILE A 93 10.55 -1.50 16.84
C ILE A 93 10.66 -2.78 17.69
N ILE A 94 10.15 -3.88 17.15
CA ILE A 94 10.29 -5.22 17.74
C ILE A 94 11.25 -6.11 16.95
N GLU A 95 11.55 -5.75 15.70
CA GLU A 95 12.49 -6.47 14.84
C GLU A 95 13.14 -5.49 13.85
N ALA A 96 14.46 -5.60 13.67
CA ALA A 96 15.23 -4.82 12.70
C ALA A 96 15.14 -5.40 11.28
N SER A 97 13.93 -5.75 10.84
CA SER A 97 13.66 -6.24 9.50
C SER A 97 13.98 -5.16 8.45
N ILE A 98 14.53 -5.61 7.33
CA ILE A 98 14.94 -4.75 6.21
C ILE A 98 14.08 -5.13 4.99
N PRO A 99 13.58 -4.15 4.21
CA PRO A 99 13.89 -2.73 4.33
C PRO A 99 12.94 -1.92 5.21
N VAL A 100 11.95 -2.59 5.83
CA VAL A 100 10.93 -1.96 6.66
C VAL A 100 10.95 -2.66 8.03
N PRO A 101 11.26 -1.95 9.13
CA PRO A 101 11.31 -2.56 10.46
C PRO A 101 9.91 -2.98 10.93
N THR A 102 9.83 -4.06 11.71
CA THR A 102 8.58 -4.55 12.29
C THR A 102 8.30 -3.77 13.56
N LEU A 103 7.08 -3.23 13.68
CA LEU A 103 6.66 -2.40 14.80
C LEU A 103 5.58 -3.07 15.66
N ARG A 104 5.53 -2.69 16.94
CA ARG A 104 4.34 -2.79 17.78
C ARG A 104 3.80 -1.41 18.12
N MET A 105 2.50 -1.30 18.43
CA MET A 105 1.97 -0.13 19.13
C MET A 105 2.19 -0.28 20.64
N THR A 106 2.63 0.79 21.27
CA THR A 106 2.76 0.90 22.74
C THR A 106 1.41 1.16 23.42
N LYS A 107 0.49 1.81 22.70
CA LYS A 107 -0.90 2.03 23.11
C LYS A 107 -1.81 1.80 21.90
N GLU A 108 -2.27 0.57 21.74
CA GLU A 108 -3.17 0.23 20.65
C GLU A 108 -4.61 0.73 20.94
N PRO A 109 -5.21 1.53 20.05
CA PRO A 109 -6.59 1.99 20.21
C PRO A 109 -7.57 0.84 19.90
N SER A 110 -8.71 0.83 20.58
CA SER A 110 -9.82 -0.05 20.18
C SER A 110 -10.45 0.45 18.87
N CYS A 111 -11.19 -0.42 18.17
CA CYS A 111 -11.93 0.03 16.99
C CYS A 111 -12.92 1.16 17.32
N ALA A 112 -13.53 1.15 18.50
CA ALA A 112 -14.41 2.23 18.93
C ALA A 112 -13.64 3.57 19.02
N ASP A 113 -12.43 3.56 19.58
CA ASP A 113 -11.58 4.75 19.68
C ASP A 113 -11.19 5.26 18.28
N VAL A 114 -10.76 4.37 17.39
CA VAL A 114 -10.36 4.71 16.01
C VAL A 114 -11.48 5.43 15.25
N PHE A 115 -12.70 4.88 15.28
CA PHE A 115 -13.85 5.48 14.59
C PHE A 115 -14.35 6.76 15.30
N ALA A 116 -14.32 6.81 16.64
CA ALA A 116 -14.69 8.01 17.39
C ALA A 116 -13.74 9.18 17.10
N GLU A 117 -12.42 8.95 17.12
CA GLU A 117 -11.43 9.96 16.76
C GLU A 117 -11.60 10.45 15.33
N TYR A 118 -11.86 9.54 14.39
CA TYR A 118 -12.14 9.91 13.00
C TYR A 118 -13.34 10.88 12.92
N LEU A 119 -14.46 10.53 13.57
CA LEU A 119 -15.65 11.39 13.58
C LEU A 119 -15.40 12.75 14.22
N ILE A 120 -14.67 12.78 15.34
CA ILE A 120 -14.26 14.05 16.00
C ILE A 120 -13.48 14.91 15.02
N LYS A 121 -12.47 14.35 14.34
CA LYS A 121 -11.64 15.08 13.38
C LYS A 121 -12.45 15.59 12.20
N THR A 122 -13.30 14.76 11.61
CA THR A 122 -14.12 15.14 10.45
C THR A 122 -15.22 16.14 10.79
N SER A 123 -15.72 16.14 12.04
CA SER A 123 -16.75 17.09 12.48
C SER A 123 -16.20 18.47 12.85
N ALA A 124 -14.91 18.62 13.10
CA ALA A 124 -14.33 19.90 13.44
C ALA A 124 -14.45 20.90 12.27
N SER A 125 -14.57 22.20 12.59
CA SER A 125 -14.65 23.25 11.59
C SER A 125 -13.33 23.41 10.86
N HIS A 126 -13.37 23.43 9.53
CA HIS A 126 -12.18 23.56 8.70
C HIS A 126 -12.38 24.58 7.58
N PRO A 127 -11.28 25.16 7.05
CA PRO A 127 -11.36 26.11 5.96
C PRO A 127 -12.07 25.50 4.76
N VAL A 128 -13.00 26.27 4.18
CA VAL A 128 -13.70 25.88 2.94
C VAL A 128 -12.74 25.75 1.76
N VAL A 129 -11.48 26.18 1.87
CA VAL A 129 -10.47 26.08 0.81
C VAL A 129 -9.30 25.23 1.31
N PRO A 130 -8.83 24.23 0.54
CA PRO A 130 -7.64 23.46 0.87
C PRO A 130 -6.45 24.36 1.23
N PRO A 131 -5.69 24.03 2.29
CA PRO A 131 -4.61 24.88 2.74
C PRO A 131 -3.45 24.84 1.76
N LYS A 132 -3.10 26.02 1.22
CA LYS A 132 -1.91 26.19 0.37
C LYS A 132 -0.60 26.28 1.15
N ILE A 133 -0.67 26.81 2.37
CA ILE A 133 0.50 27.04 3.21
C ILE A 133 0.61 25.91 4.23
N PHE A 134 1.77 25.26 4.26
CA PHE A 134 2.09 24.28 5.28
C PHE A 134 2.17 24.93 6.66
N GLN A 135 1.38 24.43 7.61
CA GLN A 135 1.35 25.00 8.96
C GLN A 135 2.52 24.44 9.77
N LYS A 136 3.44 25.33 10.16
CA LYS A 136 4.68 24.97 10.89
C LYS A 136 4.42 24.19 12.19
N VAL A 137 3.26 24.35 12.82
CA VAL A 137 2.88 23.61 14.04
C VAL A 137 2.86 22.09 13.83
N TYR A 138 2.67 21.61 12.59
CA TYR A 138 2.62 20.19 12.28
C TYR A 138 3.94 19.65 11.70
N THR A 139 5.01 20.44 11.65
CA THR A 139 6.30 20.07 11.02
C THR A 139 6.81 18.72 11.52
N ASP A 140 6.93 18.55 12.83
CA ASP A 140 7.50 17.32 13.39
C ASP A 140 6.62 16.11 13.14
N LEU A 141 5.29 16.27 13.10
CA LEU A 141 4.37 15.17 12.89
C LEU A 141 4.30 14.75 11.41
N PHE A 142 4.34 15.71 10.49
CA PHE A 142 4.32 15.42 9.07
C PHE A 142 5.66 14.95 8.53
N LEU A 143 6.76 15.52 9.05
CA LEU A 143 8.11 15.26 8.56
C LEU A 143 8.86 14.24 9.40
N LEU A 144 8.16 13.46 10.22
CA LEU A 144 8.75 12.41 11.06
C LEU A 144 9.92 12.97 11.87
N ASN A 145 9.70 14.06 12.61
CA ASN A 145 10.72 14.78 13.37
C ASN A 145 11.91 15.28 12.50
N GLY A 146 11.61 15.65 11.25
CA GLY A 146 12.55 16.12 10.24
C GLY A 146 13.40 15.03 9.57
N TYR A 147 13.03 13.75 9.71
CA TYR A 147 13.64 12.64 8.98
C TYR A 147 13.01 12.37 7.61
N ALA A 148 11.81 12.89 7.36
CA ALA A 148 11.18 12.89 6.03
C ALA A 148 11.54 14.16 5.26
N ALA A 149 11.64 14.05 3.94
CA ALA A 149 11.87 15.20 3.07
C ALA A 149 10.58 16.03 2.89
N PHE A 150 10.71 17.31 2.54
CA PHE A 150 9.57 18.22 2.35
C PHE A 150 9.67 18.98 1.03
N ASP A 151 8.57 18.96 0.29
CA ASP A 151 8.41 19.69 -0.97
C ASP A 151 7.07 20.46 -0.97
N GLU A 152 7.08 21.66 -1.54
CA GLU A 152 5.89 22.51 -1.61
C GLU A 152 5.09 22.19 -2.88
N TRP A 153 3.87 21.71 -2.68
CA TRP A 153 2.90 21.42 -3.73
C TRP A 153 1.56 22.06 -3.40
N TYR A 154 0.64 22.08 -4.37
CA TYR A 154 -0.70 22.50 -4.06
C TYR A 154 -1.71 21.91 -5.03
N PHE A 155 -2.72 21.27 -4.45
CA PHE A 155 -3.92 20.84 -5.13
C PHE A 155 -5.15 21.33 -4.36
N ASN A 156 -6.17 21.70 -5.12
CA ASN A 156 -7.51 21.90 -4.63
C ASN A 156 -8.45 20.97 -5.41
N ASP A 157 -8.68 19.79 -4.84
CA ASP A 157 -9.52 18.76 -5.44
C ASP A 157 -10.84 18.61 -4.67
N GLN A 158 -11.29 19.70 -4.04
CA GLN A 158 -12.64 19.73 -3.51
C GLN A 158 -13.67 19.39 -4.59
N PRO A 159 -14.81 18.80 -4.21
CA PRO A 159 -15.67 18.07 -5.14
C PRO A 159 -16.41 18.89 -6.22
N ILE A 160 -16.08 20.16 -6.42
CA ILE A 160 -16.89 21.04 -7.28
C ILE A 160 -16.72 20.70 -8.76
N LYS A 161 -15.57 20.19 -9.27
CA LYS A 161 -15.44 19.79 -10.71
C LYS A 161 -14.41 18.70 -11.08
N ARG A 162 -13.30 18.48 -10.34
CA ARG A 162 -12.15 17.71 -10.89
C ARG A 162 -12.11 16.23 -10.49
N ASP A 163 -12.26 15.91 -9.22
CA ASP A 163 -12.05 14.55 -8.69
C ASP A 163 -13.32 13.85 -8.18
N ALA A 164 -14.49 14.34 -8.56
CA ALA A 164 -15.73 13.62 -8.32
C ALA A 164 -15.74 12.26 -9.07
N PRO A 165 -16.38 11.22 -8.50
CA PRO A 165 -16.61 9.94 -9.13
C PRO A 165 -17.21 10.11 -10.53
N ARG A 166 -16.58 9.47 -11.50
CA ARG A 166 -16.88 9.58 -12.93
C ARG A 166 -16.82 8.22 -13.59
N ASN A 167 -17.52 8.07 -14.70
CA ASN A 167 -17.56 6.84 -15.49
C ASN A 167 -18.11 5.59 -14.76
N TRP A 168 -18.78 5.77 -13.61
CA TRP A 168 -19.51 4.69 -12.93
C TRP A 168 -20.71 4.15 -13.73
N SER A 169 -21.08 4.84 -14.81
CA SER A 169 -22.03 4.37 -15.81
C SER A 169 -21.40 3.49 -16.92
N ARG A 170 -20.09 3.25 -16.89
CA ARG A 170 -19.32 2.51 -17.91
C ARG A 170 -18.73 1.20 -17.39
N ILE A 171 -19.19 0.71 -16.23
CA ILE A 171 -18.76 -0.57 -15.63
C ILE A 171 -18.96 -1.73 -16.61
N THR A 172 -20.11 -1.80 -17.32
CA THR A 172 -20.36 -2.85 -18.33
C THR A 172 -19.31 -2.87 -19.43
N GLU A 173 -18.87 -1.69 -19.85
CA GLU A 173 -17.79 -1.53 -20.82
C GLU A 173 -16.45 -1.94 -20.20
N TYR A 174 -16.12 -1.45 -19.00
CA TYR A 174 -14.86 -1.78 -18.33
C TYR A 174 -14.74 -3.28 -18.00
N MET A 175 -15.85 -3.99 -17.83
CA MET A 175 -15.82 -5.45 -17.67
C MET A 175 -15.27 -6.17 -18.91
N THR A 176 -15.31 -5.57 -20.11
CA THR A 176 -14.69 -6.13 -21.33
C THR A 176 -13.22 -5.78 -21.48
N TYR A 177 -12.73 -4.77 -20.75
CA TYR A 177 -11.36 -4.30 -20.86
C TYR A 177 -10.35 -5.37 -20.40
N THR A 178 -9.22 -5.40 -21.09
CA THR A 178 -7.99 -6.08 -20.68
C THR A 178 -7.39 -5.42 -19.44
N LYS A 179 -6.42 -6.10 -18.82
CA LYS A 179 -5.65 -5.56 -17.69
C LYS A 179 -5.00 -4.21 -18.04
N GLN A 180 -4.40 -4.11 -19.22
CA GLN A 180 -3.70 -2.91 -19.70
C GLN A 180 -4.69 -1.75 -19.89
N GLU A 181 -5.82 -2.00 -20.54
CA GLU A 181 -6.86 -0.98 -20.72
C GLU A 181 -7.45 -0.50 -19.39
N LEU A 182 -7.63 -1.39 -18.41
CA LEU A 182 -8.01 -0.99 -17.05
C LEU A 182 -6.91 -0.16 -16.36
N GLY A 183 -5.64 -0.50 -16.56
CA GLY A 183 -4.51 0.26 -16.04
C GLY A 183 -4.47 1.70 -16.59
N GLU A 184 -4.71 1.86 -17.89
CA GLU A 184 -4.76 3.18 -18.57
C GLU A 184 -5.87 4.10 -18.02
N LEU A 185 -6.85 3.58 -17.28
CA LEU A 185 -7.87 4.40 -16.62
C LEU A 185 -7.34 5.21 -15.42
N ALA A 186 -6.15 4.87 -14.89
CA ALA A 186 -5.56 5.50 -13.72
C ALA A 186 -4.06 5.78 -13.90
N TYR A 187 -3.18 4.95 -13.30
CA TYR A 187 -1.72 5.13 -13.28
C TYR A 187 -1.01 4.26 -14.32
N LYS A 188 -1.71 3.92 -15.42
CA LYS A 188 -1.20 3.14 -16.56
C LYS A 188 -0.59 1.83 -16.08
N LYS A 189 0.67 1.60 -16.43
CA LYS A 189 1.43 0.41 -16.07
C LYS A 189 1.43 0.14 -14.57
N GLU A 190 1.57 1.16 -13.73
CA GLU A 190 1.62 0.96 -12.26
C GLU A 190 0.30 0.41 -11.71
N SER A 191 -0.84 0.75 -12.32
CA SER A 191 -2.15 0.23 -11.93
C SER A 191 -2.31 -1.27 -12.22
N GLU A 192 -1.52 -1.84 -13.14
CA GLU A 192 -1.53 -3.29 -13.40
C GLU A 192 -1.07 -4.10 -12.17
N SER A 193 -0.28 -3.51 -11.26
CA SER A 193 0.14 -4.17 -10.02
C SER A 193 -1.03 -4.64 -9.16
N MET A 194 -2.14 -3.89 -9.16
CA MET A 194 -3.36 -4.25 -8.43
C MET A 194 -4.02 -5.48 -9.05
N TYR A 195 -4.04 -5.55 -10.39
CA TYR A 195 -4.56 -6.70 -11.11
C TYR A 195 -3.74 -7.96 -10.81
N HIS A 196 -2.40 -7.84 -10.83
CA HIS A 196 -1.50 -8.96 -10.52
C HIS A 196 -1.71 -9.47 -9.10
N ALA A 197 -1.81 -8.56 -8.13
CA ALA A 197 -2.08 -8.94 -6.74
C ALA A 197 -3.44 -9.67 -6.60
N MET A 198 -4.50 -9.20 -7.25
CA MET A 198 -5.81 -9.84 -7.19
C MET A 198 -5.87 -11.19 -7.93
N ALA A 199 -4.97 -11.43 -8.88
CA ALA A 199 -4.87 -12.70 -9.59
C ALA A 199 -4.33 -13.82 -8.70
N GLU A 200 -3.34 -13.52 -7.84
CA GLU A 200 -2.75 -14.50 -6.92
C GLU A 200 -3.69 -14.84 -5.76
N TYR A 201 -4.39 -13.83 -5.22
CA TYR A 201 -5.24 -13.98 -4.04
C TYR A 201 -6.72 -14.08 -4.42
N GLU A 202 -7.18 -15.28 -4.79
CA GLU A 202 -8.53 -15.56 -5.32
C GLU A 202 -9.65 -14.80 -4.57
N LEU A 203 -10.45 -14.04 -5.32
CA LEU A 203 -11.57 -13.25 -4.81
C LEU A 203 -12.93 -13.92 -5.04
N LYS A 204 -12.96 -15.10 -5.65
CA LYS A 204 -14.17 -15.85 -5.98
C LYS A 204 -15.07 -16.02 -4.76
N GLY A 205 -16.28 -15.46 -4.85
CA GLY A 205 -17.29 -15.58 -3.79
C GLY A 205 -17.04 -14.68 -2.57
N LYS A 206 -15.94 -13.92 -2.54
CA LYS A 206 -15.56 -13.07 -1.40
C LYS A 206 -16.27 -11.73 -1.41
N HIS A 207 -16.51 -11.18 -0.22
CA HIS A 207 -17.05 -9.84 -0.02
C HIS A 207 -15.92 -8.89 0.35
N GLY A 208 -15.80 -7.76 -0.34
CA GLY A 208 -14.75 -6.78 -0.08
C GLY A 208 -15.22 -5.35 -0.03
N PHE A 209 -14.29 -4.45 0.27
CA PHE A 209 -14.53 -3.01 0.21
C PHE A 209 -13.36 -2.27 -0.43
N VAL A 210 -13.66 -1.15 -1.08
CA VAL A 210 -12.67 -0.27 -1.72
C VAL A 210 -12.69 1.08 -1.04
N VAL A 211 -11.53 1.60 -0.64
CA VAL A 211 -11.41 2.93 -0.03
C VAL A 211 -10.90 3.93 -1.05
N GLY A 212 -11.73 4.91 -1.40
CA GLY A 212 -11.49 5.93 -2.41
C GLY A 212 -11.58 5.40 -3.83
N SER A 213 -12.47 5.97 -4.65
CA SER A 213 -12.62 5.51 -6.04
C SER A 213 -13.27 6.57 -6.94
N THR A 214 -12.42 7.30 -7.66
CA THR A 214 -12.88 8.28 -8.67
C THR A 214 -13.41 7.61 -9.94
N ARG A 215 -12.95 6.40 -10.25
CA ARG A 215 -13.38 5.57 -11.39
C ARG A 215 -13.38 4.11 -10.93
N PRO A 216 -14.34 3.28 -11.36
CA PRO A 216 -14.54 1.94 -10.82
C PRO A 216 -13.55 0.88 -11.35
N TRP A 217 -12.29 1.25 -11.61
CA TRP A 217 -11.32 0.33 -12.22
C TRP A 217 -10.85 -0.74 -11.23
N VAL A 218 -10.64 -0.39 -9.96
CA VAL A 218 -10.29 -1.36 -8.90
C VAL A 218 -11.46 -2.31 -8.63
N GLU A 219 -12.68 -1.78 -8.57
CA GLU A 219 -13.91 -2.57 -8.42
C GLU A 219 -14.07 -3.54 -9.58
N VAL A 220 -13.87 -3.09 -10.82
CA VAL A 220 -13.92 -3.94 -12.01
C VAL A 220 -12.83 -5.01 -11.97
N MET A 221 -11.60 -4.67 -11.60
CA MET A 221 -10.53 -5.66 -11.43
C MET A 221 -10.95 -6.75 -10.41
N ALA A 222 -11.51 -6.36 -9.26
CA ALA A 222 -11.96 -7.31 -8.26
C ALA A 222 -13.13 -8.17 -8.75
N LEU A 223 -14.12 -7.59 -9.45
CA LEU A 223 -15.24 -8.33 -10.03
C LEU A 223 -14.78 -9.36 -11.08
N LYS A 224 -13.79 -9.01 -11.91
CA LYS A 224 -13.18 -9.93 -12.90
C LYS A 224 -12.45 -11.09 -12.23
N HIS A 225 -11.90 -10.89 -11.03
CA HIS A 225 -11.29 -11.94 -10.21
C HIS A 225 -12.31 -12.67 -9.31
N GLY A 226 -13.61 -12.46 -9.54
CA GLY A 226 -14.68 -13.25 -8.92
C GLY A 226 -15.24 -12.71 -7.61
N ALA A 227 -14.86 -11.49 -7.19
CA ALA A 227 -15.45 -10.84 -6.02
C ALA A 227 -16.98 -10.83 -6.11
N LYS A 228 -17.65 -11.29 -5.07
CA LYS A 228 -19.12 -11.43 -5.07
C LYS A 228 -19.79 -10.08 -4.93
N GLU A 229 -19.41 -9.35 -3.87
CA GLU A 229 -19.93 -8.02 -3.54
C GLU A 229 -18.80 -7.10 -3.09
N ILE A 230 -18.91 -5.82 -3.46
CA ILE A 230 -17.94 -4.79 -3.14
C ILE A 230 -18.68 -3.55 -2.60
N LEU A 231 -18.24 -3.06 -1.45
CA LEU A 231 -18.64 -1.76 -0.91
C LEU A 231 -17.56 -0.71 -1.22
N THR A 232 -17.89 0.35 -1.94
CA THR A 232 -16.97 1.47 -2.16
C THR A 232 -17.22 2.59 -1.13
N ILE A 233 -16.18 2.96 -0.40
CA ILE A 233 -16.21 4.05 0.58
C ILE A 233 -15.68 5.30 -0.11
N GLU A 234 -16.56 6.26 -0.40
CA GLU A 234 -16.26 7.46 -1.18
C GLU A 234 -17.18 8.60 -0.75
N SER A 235 -16.62 9.79 -0.56
CA SER A 235 -17.33 10.96 -0.04
C SER A 235 -18.39 11.49 -1.01
N ASN A 236 -18.17 11.27 -2.30
CA ASN A 236 -19.05 11.75 -3.33
C ASN A 236 -20.09 10.70 -3.76
N PRO A 237 -21.33 11.10 -4.08
CA PRO A 237 -22.35 10.17 -4.54
C PRO A 237 -21.93 9.42 -5.81
N ILE A 238 -21.96 8.09 -5.75
CA ILE A 238 -21.68 7.22 -6.89
C ILE A 238 -23.00 6.75 -7.52
N LYS A 239 -23.12 6.90 -8.84
CA LYS A 239 -24.24 6.35 -9.60
C LYS A 239 -23.86 5.01 -10.24
N ILE A 240 -24.14 3.93 -9.53
CA ILE A 240 -23.89 2.55 -9.98
C ILE A 240 -24.93 2.14 -11.04
N GLN A 241 -24.45 1.53 -12.12
CA GLN A 241 -25.30 0.91 -13.15
C GLN A 241 -26.26 -0.12 -12.58
N ARG A 242 -27.47 -0.20 -13.14
CA ARG A 242 -28.59 -0.99 -12.59
C ARG A 242 -28.24 -2.47 -12.43
N GLU A 243 -27.58 -3.04 -13.44
CA GLU A 243 -27.12 -4.42 -13.50
C GLU A 243 -26.05 -4.77 -12.45
N PHE A 244 -25.33 -3.78 -11.91
CA PHE A 244 -24.31 -3.99 -10.88
C PHE A 244 -24.80 -3.69 -9.46
N LYS A 245 -26.02 -3.17 -9.26
CA LYS A 245 -26.53 -2.83 -7.91
C LYS A 245 -26.62 -4.00 -6.93
N GLY A 246 -26.65 -5.24 -7.42
CA GLY A 246 -26.61 -6.45 -6.58
C GLY A 246 -25.19 -6.87 -6.18
N ARG A 247 -24.14 -6.26 -6.76
CA ARG A 247 -22.74 -6.61 -6.53
C ARG A 247 -21.89 -5.41 -6.08
N LEU A 248 -22.32 -4.20 -6.36
CA LEU A 248 -21.62 -2.97 -6.00
C LEU A 248 -22.55 -2.07 -5.19
N SER A 249 -22.01 -1.49 -4.14
CA SER A 249 -22.68 -0.49 -3.31
C SER A 249 -21.68 0.61 -2.93
N SER A 250 -22.16 1.75 -2.45
CA SER A 250 -21.30 2.83 -1.99
C SER A 250 -21.81 3.44 -0.69
N VAL A 251 -20.89 3.94 0.13
CA VAL A 251 -21.21 4.64 1.38
C VAL A 251 -20.27 5.83 1.58
N ASP A 252 -20.82 6.90 2.15
CA ASP A 252 -20.03 8.06 2.57
C ASP A 252 -19.13 7.70 3.78
N PRO A 253 -17.87 8.18 3.86
CA PRO A 253 -16.95 7.83 4.94
C PRO A 253 -17.44 8.20 6.35
N VAL A 254 -18.20 9.29 6.50
CA VAL A 254 -18.78 9.69 7.80
C VAL A 254 -19.88 8.72 8.18
N LYS A 255 -20.81 8.42 7.27
CA LYS A 255 -21.85 7.42 7.50
C LYS A 255 -21.27 6.04 7.81
N PHE A 256 -20.24 5.64 7.08
CA PHE A 256 -19.50 4.41 7.33
C PHE A 256 -18.94 4.38 8.75
N ALA A 257 -18.34 5.47 9.20
CA ALA A 257 -17.77 5.59 10.55
C ALA A 257 -18.84 5.65 11.64
N GLU A 258 -19.96 6.36 11.46
CA GLU A 258 -21.10 6.35 12.39
C GLU A 258 -21.67 4.95 12.59
N GLN A 259 -21.65 4.16 11.51
CA GLN A 259 -22.22 2.82 11.44
C GLN A 259 -21.18 1.70 11.54
N TRP A 260 -19.96 2.01 12.00
CA TRP A 260 -18.81 1.11 11.92
C TRP A 260 -19.05 -0.31 12.46
N LYS A 261 -19.90 -0.45 13.48
CA LYS A 261 -20.27 -1.75 14.08
C LYS A 261 -20.92 -2.70 13.07
N MET A 262 -21.58 -2.18 12.04
CA MET A 262 -22.18 -3.00 10.97
C MET A 262 -21.11 -3.61 10.06
N TYR A 263 -19.96 -2.96 9.93
CA TYR A 263 -18.89 -3.31 8.99
C TYR A 263 -17.70 -4.02 9.65
N ALA A 264 -17.52 -3.86 10.97
CA ALA A 264 -16.39 -4.41 11.71
C ALA A 264 -16.25 -5.93 11.55
N GLY A 265 -15.08 -6.38 11.11
CA GLY A 265 -14.76 -7.79 10.91
C GLY A 265 -15.66 -8.52 9.90
N LYS A 266 -16.23 -7.83 8.91
CA LYS A 266 -17.19 -8.44 7.95
C LYS A 266 -16.62 -8.77 6.58
N TYR A 267 -15.50 -8.18 6.21
CA TYR A 267 -15.00 -8.27 4.83
C TYR A 267 -13.79 -9.21 4.71
N ASP A 268 -13.77 -9.98 3.64
CA ASP A 268 -12.71 -10.94 3.33
C ASP A 268 -11.49 -10.25 2.70
N PHE A 269 -11.72 -9.13 2.01
CA PHE A 269 -10.66 -8.33 1.43
C PHE A 269 -10.98 -6.82 1.45
N ALA A 270 -9.92 -6.03 1.28
CA ALA A 270 -10.00 -4.60 1.07
C ALA A 270 -9.09 -4.23 -0.11
N ALA A 271 -9.37 -3.13 -0.78
CA ALA A 271 -8.43 -2.55 -1.73
C ALA A 271 -8.41 -1.02 -1.66
N SER A 272 -7.25 -0.43 -1.88
CA SER A 272 -7.09 1.01 -2.05
C SER A 272 -5.87 1.25 -2.92
N PHE A 273 -5.97 2.14 -3.89
CA PHE A 273 -4.84 2.47 -4.76
C PHE A 273 -4.74 3.98 -4.92
N SER A 274 -3.60 4.52 -4.52
CA SER A 274 -3.30 5.96 -4.54
C SER A 274 -4.41 6.80 -3.89
N THR A 275 -4.71 6.51 -2.63
CA THR A 275 -5.74 7.21 -1.83
C THR A 275 -5.24 7.47 -0.41
N ILE A 276 -4.68 6.45 0.25
CA ILE A 276 -4.22 6.52 1.64
C ILE A 276 -3.19 7.64 1.86
N GLU A 277 -2.32 7.90 0.89
CA GLU A 277 -1.30 8.96 0.95
C GLU A 277 -1.85 10.37 1.11
N HIS A 278 -3.11 10.58 0.74
CA HIS A 278 -3.73 11.90 0.70
C HIS A 278 -4.45 12.27 2.00
N PHE A 279 -4.73 11.30 2.88
CA PHE A 279 -5.53 11.53 4.08
C PHE A 279 -4.89 12.53 5.04
N GLY A 280 -5.65 13.54 5.45
CA GLY A 280 -5.22 14.54 6.42
C GLY A 280 -4.34 15.63 5.85
N LEU A 281 -4.25 15.75 4.52
CA LEU A 281 -3.54 16.84 3.84
C LEU A 281 -4.47 18.02 3.51
N GLY A 282 -5.78 17.86 3.67
CA GLY A 282 -6.77 18.90 3.38
C GLY A 282 -6.99 19.17 1.89
N ARG A 283 -6.36 18.39 1.00
CA ARG A 283 -6.46 18.48 -0.46
C ARG A 283 -7.90 18.42 -0.97
N TYR A 284 -8.73 17.61 -0.32
CA TYR A 284 -10.12 17.37 -0.71
C TYR A 284 -11.12 18.20 0.12
N GLY A 285 -10.62 19.14 0.93
CA GLY A 285 -11.41 19.85 1.94
C GLY A 285 -11.54 19.08 3.26
N ASP A 286 -10.79 17.98 3.40
CA ASP A 286 -10.67 17.24 4.65
C ASP A 286 -9.92 18.04 5.73
N PRO A 287 -10.13 17.73 7.03
CA PRO A 287 -9.31 18.24 8.12
C PRO A 287 -7.82 18.00 7.90
N ILE A 288 -6.98 18.93 8.36
CA ILE A 288 -5.54 18.64 8.48
C ILE A 288 -5.33 17.65 9.61
N ASP A 289 -4.72 16.52 9.28
CA ASP A 289 -4.39 15.46 10.21
C ASP A 289 -3.06 14.78 9.85
N PRO A 290 -1.98 15.05 10.60
CA PRO A 290 -0.68 14.43 10.36
C PRO A 290 -0.68 12.91 10.37
N ILE A 291 -1.64 12.28 11.08
CA ILE A 291 -1.77 10.81 11.18
C ILE A 291 -3.03 10.28 10.47
N GLY A 292 -3.63 11.06 9.57
CA GLY A 292 -4.85 10.69 8.85
C GLY A 292 -4.73 9.37 8.07
N ASP A 293 -3.60 9.14 7.41
CA ASP A 293 -3.27 7.89 6.72
C ASP A 293 -3.19 6.69 7.67
N LEU A 294 -2.51 6.85 8.81
CA LEU A 294 -2.42 5.81 9.84
C LEU A 294 -3.80 5.49 10.44
N ARG A 295 -4.65 6.50 10.64
CA ARG A 295 -6.01 6.29 11.16
C ARG A 295 -6.88 5.54 10.14
N GLU A 296 -6.76 5.86 8.86
CA GLU A 296 -7.47 5.11 7.82
C GLU A 296 -7.02 3.64 7.77
N MET A 297 -5.71 3.38 7.90
CA MET A 297 -5.20 2.01 8.02
C MET A 297 -5.81 1.24 9.19
N LEU A 298 -5.97 1.89 10.35
CA LEU A 298 -6.63 1.28 11.51
C LEU A 298 -8.13 1.02 11.27
N LYS A 299 -8.84 1.91 10.58
CA LYS A 299 -10.25 1.68 10.19
C LYS A 299 -10.38 0.47 9.25
N ILE A 300 -9.50 0.38 8.25
CA ILE A 300 -9.43 -0.76 7.32
C ILE A 300 -9.16 -2.05 8.10
N ARG A 301 -8.19 -2.03 9.01
CA ARG A 301 -7.89 -3.16 9.90
C ARG A 301 -9.12 -3.56 10.73
N CYS A 302 -9.86 -2.62 11.32
CA CYS A 302 -11.08 -2.93 12.08
C CYS A 302 -12.19 -3.55 11.22
N THR A 303 -12.26 -3.18 9.95
CA THR A 303 -13.31 -3.61 9.01
C THR A 303 -13.05 -5.01 8.45
N LEU A 304 -11.78 -5.35 8.21
CA LEU A 304 -11.38 -6.66 7.71
C LEU A 304 -11.59 -7.79 8.74
N LYS A 305 -11.94 -8.98 8.25
CA LYS A 305 -11.84 -10.22 9.02
C LYS A 305 -10.36 -10.52 9.32
N LYS A 306 -10.09 -11.20 10.44
CA LYS A 306 -8.78 -11.80 10.69
C LYS A 306 -8.43 -12.75 9.52
N GLY A 307 -7.21 -12.65 9.01
CA GLY A 307 -6.75 -13.39 7.83
C GLY A 307 -7.22 -12.82 6.48
N GLY A 308 -8.06 -11.77 6.47
CA GLY A 308 -8.48 -11.07 5.26
C GLY A 308 -7.31 -10.34 4.60
N ILE A 309 -7.40 -10.16 3.27
CA ILE A 309 -6.32 -9.58 2.47
C ILE A 309 -6.62 -8.12 2.14
N PHE A 310 -5.67 -7.23 2.39
CA PHE A 310 -5.70 -5.85 1.94
C PHE A 310 -4.72 -5.67 0.79
N PHE A 311 -5.23 -5.23 -0.36
CA PHE A 311 -4.43 -4.82 -1.51
C PHE A 311 -4.20 -3.31 -1.44
N LEU A 312 -2.97 -2.90 -1.14
CA LEU A 312 -2.61 -1.52 -0.85
C LEU A 312 -1.63 -0.99 -1.89
N GLY A 313 -2.14 -0.19 -2.82
CA GLY A 313 -1.37 0.51 -3.83
C GLY A 313 -0.88 1.88 -3.35
N LEU A 314 0.44 2.05 -3.17
CA LEU A 314 1.03 3.27 -2.59
C LEU A 314 2.22 3.80 -3.39
N PRO A 315 2.46 5.13 -3.38
CA PRO A 315 3.70 5.71 -3.85
C PRO A 315 4.87 5.38 -2.91
N ILE A 316 5.71 4.44 -3.33
CA ILE A 316 6.87 3.98 -2.57
C ILE A 316 8.14 4.71 -3.05
N GLY A 317 8.96 5.14 -2.09
CA GLY A 317 10.20 5.86 -2.32
C GLY A 317 10.88 6.21 -0.99
N MET A 318 11.62 7.33 -0.94
CA MET A 318 12.12 7.85 0.34
C MET A 318 10.99 8.57 1.08
N ASP A 319 10.91 8.40 2.41
CA ASP A 319 9.91 9.08 3.25
C ASP A 319 9.92 10.59 2.98
N ALA A 320 8.80 11.10 2.47
CA ALA A 320 8.67 12.50 2.11
C ALA A 320 7.21 12.98 2.12
N LEU A 321 7.03 14.29 2.26
CA LEU A 321 5.76 14.98 2.12
C LEU A 321 5.86 15.99 0.97
N GLN A 322 5.02 15.82 -0.03
CA GLN A 322 4.72 16.85 -1.03
C GLN A 322 3.42 17.53 -0.58
N PHE A 323 3.50 18.53 0.30
CA PHE A 323 2.30 19.11 0.91
C PHE A 323 1.62 20.06 -0.07
N ASN A 324 0.32 20.03 -0.34
CA ASN A 324 -0.74 19.14 0.18
C ASN A 324 -1.11 17.97 -0.75
N ALA A 325 -0.23 17.63 -1.70
CA ALA A 325 -0.48 16.63 -2.74
C ALA A 325 -0.54 15.20 -2.21
N GLN A 326 0.54 14.70 -1.61
CA GLN A 326 0.72 13.30 -1.23
C GLN A 326 1.86 13.09 -0.24
N ARG A 327 1.80 11.97 0.49
CA ARG A 327 2.95 11.35 1.16
C ARG A 327 3.65 10.36 0.22
N ILE A 328 4.95 10.21 0.40
CA ILE A 328 5.77 9.15 -0.21
C ILE A 328 6.26 8.27 0.93
N TYR A 329 6.09 6.96 0.77
CA TYR A 329 6.35 6.00 1.83
C TYR A 329 7.71 5.34 1.67
N GLY A 330 8.60 5.62 2.62
CA GLY A 330 9.85 4.91 2.81
C GLY A 330 9.82 4.03 4.04
N SER A 331 11.00 3.56 4.47
CA SER A 331 11.14 2.59 5.56
C SER A 331 10.38 2.97 6.83
N MET A 332 10.33 4.26 7.20
CA MET A 332 9.76 4.69 8.47
C MET A 332 8.23 4.76 8.42
N ARG A 333 7.66 5.51 7.47
CA ARG A 333 6.20 5.66 7.44
C ARG A 333 5.52 4.39 6.95
N LEU A 334 6.15 3.65 6.03
CA LEU A 334 5.63 2.36 5.59
C LEU A 334 5.53 1.38 6.76
N ALA A 335 6.54 1.30 7.64
CA ALA A 335 6.50 0.45 8.83
C ALA A 335 5.28 0.73 9.72
N MET A 336 4.89 2.00 9.87
CA MET A 336 3.69 2.37 10.62
C MET A 336 2.41 1.93 9.91
N LEU A 337 2.33 2.05 8.57
CA LEU A 337 1.17 1.59 7.81
C LEU A 337 0.98 0.07 7.89
N LEU A 338 2.08 -0.69 7.91
CA LEU A 338 2.04 -2.15 7.95
C LEU A 338 1.63 -2.72 9.31
N TYR A 339 1.47 -1.89 10.35
CA TYR A 339 1.09 -2.36 11.68
C TYR A 339 -0.22 -3.16 11.67
N GLY A 340 -0.18 -4.35 12.27
CA GLY A 340 -1.33 -5.25 12.39
C GLY A 340 -1.61 -6.07 11.11
N PHE A 341 -0.68 -6.06 10.16
CA PHE A 341 -0.72 -6.89 8.96
C PHE A 341 0.59 -7.65 8.77
N ASP A 342 0.50 -8.87 8.24
CA ASP A 342 1.64 -9.55 7.63
C ASP A 342 1.80 -9.03 6.20
N TRP A 343 2.97 -8.53 5.86
CA TRP A 343 3.31 -8.17 4.49
C TRP A 343 3.73 -9.43 3.72
N ILE A 344 2.83 -9.95 2.89
CA ILE A 344 2.99 -11.27 2.27
C ILE A 344 3.53 -11.24 0.84
N ALA A 345 3.31 -10.15 0.10
CA ALA A 345 3.83 -9.99 -1.25
C ALA A 345 3.81 -8.52 -1.71
N THR A 346 4.62 -8.21 -2.72
CA THR A 346 4.63 -6.93 -3.43
C THR A 346 4.50 -7.16 -4.92
N TYR A 347 3.71 -6.34 -5.60
CA TYR A 347 3.49 -6.42 -7.04
C TYR A 347 3.84 -5.09 -7.71
N SER A 348 4.45 -5.18 -8.89
CA SER A 348 4.66 -4.06 -9.80
C SER A 348 3.79 -4.20 -11.05
N GLY A 349 3.76 -3.16 -11.87
CA GLY A 349 3.15 -3.24 -13.20
C GLY A 349 3.91 -4.12 -14.18
N ASP A 350 5.19 -4.39 -13.92
CA ASP A 350 6.11 -5.04 -14.85
C ASP A 350 6.12 -6.57 -14.74
N SER A 351 5.66 -7.11 -13.61
CA SER A 351 5.68 -8.55 -13.33
C SER A 351 4.34 -9.02 -12.76
N GLU A 352 3.79 -10.09 -13.33
CA GLU A 352 2.63 -10.80 -12.78
C GLU A 352 3.00 -11.59 -11.51
N GLN A 353 4.27 -11.97 -11.38
CA GLN A 353 4.81 -12.61 -10.19
C GLN A 353 5.18 -11.55 -9.13
N PRO A 354 5.08 -11.90 -7.83
CA PRO A 354 5.50 -10.99 -6.77
C PRO A 354 6.99 -10.66 -6.90
N ILE A 355 7.32 -9.42 -6.55
CA ILE A 355 8.69 -8.92 -6.52
C ILE A 355 9.17 -8.79 -5.08
N ASP A 356 10.48 -8.89 -4.90
CA ASP A 356 11.14 -8.58 -3.63
C ASP A 356 11.39 -7.06 -3.55
N LEU A 357 10.60 -6.37 -2.73
CA LEU A 357 10.84 -4.96 -2.39
C LEU A 357 11.96 -4.90 -1.35
N ASN A 358 13.19 -5.13 -1.79
CA ASN A 358 14.38 -5.04 -0.95
C ASN A 358 14.86 -3.60 -0.77
N TRP A 359 15.91 -3.46 0.04
CA TRP A 359 16.52 -2.17 0.36
C TRP A 359 16.97 -1.39 -0.88
N ALA A 360 17.56 -2.06 -1.88
CA ALA A 360 18.02 -1.39 -3.09
C ALA A 360 16.83 -0.84 -3.90
N LEU A 361 15.75 -1.63 -4.03
CA LEU A 361 14.56 -1.21 -4.77
C LEU A 361 13.82 -0.08 -4.08
N LEU A 362 13.59 -0.17 -2.76
CA LEU A 362 12.96 0.88 -1.95
C LEU A 362 13.69 2.23 -2.10
N ASN A 363 15.02 2.17 -2.20
CA ASN A 363 15.90 3.33 -2.25
C ASN A 363 16.38 3.69 -3.67
N SER A 364 15.82 3.07 -4.70
CA SER A 364 16.27 3.21 -6.10
C SER A 364 15.95 4.58 -6.71
N LYS A 365 14.92 5.25 -6.20
CA LYS A 365 14.43 6.54 -6.70
C LYS A 365 15.17 7.73 -6.07
N LYS A 366 15.21 8.85 -6.79
CA LYS A 366 15.67 10.12 -6.22
C LYS A 366 14.67 10.63 -5.18
N VAL A 367 15.08 11.64 -4.42
CA VAL A 367 14.19 12.36 -3.50
C VAL A 367 12.96 12.86 -4.27
N TYR A 368 11.77 12.56 -3.76
CA TYR A 368 10.45 12.87 -4.35
C TYR A 368 10.02 12.07 -5.58
N GLU A 369 10.89 11.23 -6.16
CA GLU A 369 10.48 10.27 -7.18
C GLU A 369 9.87 9.02 -6.52
N VAL A 370 8.87 8.43 -7.18
CA VAL A 370 8.12 7.29 -6.63
C VAL A 370 7.91 6.22 -7.68
N THR A 371 7.68 5.00 -7.21
CA THR A 371 6.98 3.97 -7.99
C THR A 371 5.79 3.46 -7.18
N ARG A 372 4.65 3.27 -7.83
CA ARG A 372 3.49 2.69 -7.17
C ARG A 372 3.52 1.18 -7.25
N TYR A 373 3.64 0.55 -6.08
CA TYR A 373 3.52 -0.89 -5.91
C TYR A 373 2.23 -1.20 -5.19
N THR A 374 1.67 -2.39 -5.48
CA THR A 374 0.58 -2.95 -4.67
C THR A 374 1.16 -3.95 -3.69
N LEU A 375 1.01 -3.67 -2.40
CA LEU A 375 1.34 -4.59 -1.32
C LEU A 375 0.12 -5.46 -1.03
N ALA A 376 0.30 -6.78 -0.99
CA ALA A 376 -0.69 -7.68 -0.43
C ALA A 376 -0.39 -7.87 1.06
N LEU A 377 -1.36 -7.52 1.89
CA LEU A 377 -1.24 -7.49 3.35
C LEU A 377 -2.30 -8.40 3.98
N ARG A 378 -1.91 -9.32 4.87
CA ARG A 378 -2.86 -10.19 5.56
C ARG A 378 -3.11 -9.65 6.97
N LYS A 379 -4.36 -9.42 7.34
CA LYS A 379 -4.68 -8.99 8.70
C LYS A 379 -4.36 -10.08 9.73
N ILE A 380 -3.64 -9.72 10.80
CA ILE A 380 -3.24 -10.57 11.92
C ILE A 380 -4.38 -10.79 12.92
#